data_AF-A0A258L8K1-F1
#
_entry.id   AF-A0A258L8K1-F1
#
_cell.length_a   1.000
_cell.length_b   1.000
_cell.length_c   1.000
_cell.angle_alpha   90.00
_cell.angle_beta   90.00
_cell.angle_gamma   90.00
#
_symmetry.space_group_name_H-M   'P 1'
#
loop_
_entity.id
_entity.type
_entity.pdbx_description
1 polymer ?
#
loop_
_entity_poly.entity_id
_entity_poly.type
_entity_poly.pdbx_seq_one_letter_code
_entity_poly.pdbx_strand_id
1 'polypeptide(L)'
;MSTSMRSEQLSALFCTRLLKTTTDFYIDTKTRRLVTNVQRLQVKADSLLYALNKKTYSSADANRMLLDINPVYAAPAVNAEMSARDKIIQGTIYADIVKNLEISKTSLIQETPTVQVVDEPEFPLPDNASDWWLAALAGAALLVLIAGVIIIALKK
;
A
#
# COMPACT_ATOMS: atom_id res chain seq x y z
N MET A 1 9.96 19.86 -2.70
CA MET A 1 10.80 19.66 -1.50
C MET A 1 12.24 19.92 -1.91
N SER A 2 12.92 20.93 -1.38
CA SER A 2 14.33 21.20 -1.70
C SER A 2 15.23 20.69 -0.57
N THR A 3 16.12 19.75 -0.89
CA THR A 3 17.16 19.26 0.03
C THR A 3 18.52 19.51 -0.60
N SER A 4 19.42 20.15 0.15
CA SER A 4 20.80 20.38 -0.29
C SER A 4 21.71 19.33 0.34
N MET A 5 22.40 18.54 -0.50
CA MET A 5 23.41 17.58 -0.08
C MET A 5 24.66 17.75 -0.92
N ARG A 6 25.81 17.28 -0.41
CA ARG A 6 27.11 17.37 -1.09
C ARG A 6 27.18 16.66 -2.44
N SER A 7 26.35 15.65 -2.65
CA SER A 7 26.27 14.88 -3.89
C SER A 7 24.85 14.96 -4.44
N GLU A 8 24.74 15.34 -5.71
CA GLU A 8 23.47 15.45 -6.44
C GLU A 8 22.75 14.09 -6.50
N GLN A 9 23.51 13.01 -6.73
CA GLN A 9 22.99 11.64 -6.75
C GLN A 9 22.40 11.21 -5.41
N LEU A 10 23.07 11.56 -4.31
CA LEU A 10 22.57 11.27 -2.98
C LEU A 10 21.29 12.05 -2.68
N SER A 11 21.26 13.33 -3.06
CA SER A 11 20.09 14.20 -2.84
C SER A 11 18.85 13.67 -3.57
N ALA A 12 18.98 13.32 -4.85
CA ALA A 12 17.90 12.76 -5.65
C ALA A 12 17.39 11.44 -5.07
N LEU A 13 18.29 10.48 -4.79
CA LEU A 13 17.92 9.18 -4.21
C LEU A 13 17.23 9.32 -2.86
N PHE A 14 17.72 10.22 -2.01
CA PHE A 14 17.13 10.49 -0.70
C PHE A 14 15.71 11.04 -0.83
N CYS A 15 15.49 12.05 -1.68
CA CYS A 15 14.17 12.60 -1.94
C CYS A 15 13.19 11.53 -2.43
N THR A 16 13.58 10.71 -3.42
CA THR A 16 12.73 9.64 -3.94
C THR A 16 12.36 8.63 -2.86
N ARG A 17 13.33 8.19 -2.04
CA ARG A 17 13.08 7.23 -0.97
C ARG A 17 12.21 7.82 0.13
N LEU A 18 12.47 9.05 0.54
CA LEU A 18 11.68 9.72 1.56
C LEU A 18 10.24 9.93 1.11
N LEU A 19 10.01 10.37 -0.12
CA LEU A 19 8.67 10.50 -0.69
C LEU A 19 7.95 9.15 -0.69
N LYS A 20 8.61 8.10 -1.18
CA LYS A 20 8.04 6.75 -1.18
C LYS A 20 7.65 6.29 0.23
N THR A 21 8.57 6.38 1.20
CA THR A 21 8.31 5.98 2.58
C THR A 21 7.20 6.81 3.22
N THR A 22 7.15 8.11 2.95
CA THR A 22 6.11 9.00 3.48
C THR A 22 4.74 8.66 2.89
N THR A 23 4.69 8.39 1.59
CA THR A 23 3.47 7.95 0.90
C THR A 23 2.98 6.60 1.43
N ASP A 24 3.87 5.60 1.53
CA ASP A 24 3.53 4.28 2.04
C ASP A 24 3.02 4.37 3.49
N PHE A 25 3.70 5.16 4.34
CA PHE A 25 3.28 5.40 5.72
C PHE A 25 1.93 6.11 5.83
N TYR A 26 1.65 7.07 4.94
CA TYR A 26 0.37 7.77 4.89
C TYR A 26 -0.77 6.84 4.51
N ILE A 27 -0.59 6.04 3.44
CA ILE A 27 -1.57 5.04 3.00
C ILE A 27 -1.83 4.04 4.12
N ASP A 28 -0.77 3.47 4.72
CA ASP A 28 -0.91 2.51 5.82
C ASP A 28 -1.63 3.14 7.01
N THR A 29 -1.21 4.31 7.49
CA THR A 29 -1.82 4.94 8.66
C THR A 29 -3.30 5.27 8.44
N LYS A 30 -3.69 5.69 7.23
CA LYS A 30 -5.09 5.97 6.88
C LYS A 30 -5.92 4.69 6.79
N THR A 31 -5.38 3.64 6.19
CA THR A 31 -6.14 2.42 5.88
C THR A 31 -6.07 1.34 6.95
N ARG A 32 -5.10 1.39 7.88
CA ARG A 32 -4.80 0.33 8.87
C ARG A 32 -6.02 -0.19 9.61
N ARG A 33 -6.88 0.70 10.10
CA ARG A 33 -8.08 0.35 10.85
C ARG A 33 -9.06 -0.48 10.00
N LEU A 34 -9.26 -0.06 8.75
CA LEU A 34 -10.17 -0.70 7.81
C LEU A 34 -9.63 -2.04 7.33
N VAL A 35 -8.34 -2.11 6.98
CA VAL A 35 -7.67 -3.37 6.61
C VAL A 35 -7.82 -4.39 7.73
N THR A 36 -7.59 -3.99 8.98
CA THR A 36 -7.77 -4.86 10.16
C THR A 36 -9.24 -5.30 10.34
N ASN A 37 -10.22 -4.45 9.96
CA ASN A 37 -11.63 -4.81 10.02
C ASN A 37 -12.01 -5.82 8.93
N VAL A 38 -11.59 -5.57 7.69
CA VAL A 38 -11.78 -6.48 6.54
C VAL A 38 -11.18 -7.85 6.87
N GLN A 39 -9.96 -7.89 7.40
CA GLN A 39 -9.30 -9.16 7.76
C GLN A 39 -10.06 -9.92 8.85
N ARG A 40 -10.57 -9.22 9.87
CA ARG A 40 -11.40 -9.84 10.92
C ARG A 40 -12.71 -10.40 10.37
N LEU A 41 -13.37 -9.68 9.46
CA LEU A 41 -14.60 -10.14 8.82
C LEU A 41 -14.34 -11.33 7.89
N GLN A 42 -13.23 -11.32 7.15
CA GLN A 42 -12.80 -12.43 6.30
C GLN A 42 -12.59 -13.71 7.12
N VAL A 43 -11.78 -13.66 8.18
CA VAL A 43 -11.52 -14.83 9.05
C VAL A 43 -12.81 -15.36 9.67
N LYS A 44 -13.74 -14.47 10.08
CA LYS A 44 -15.05 -14.88 10.61
C LYS A 44 -15.90 -15.55 9.53
N ALA A 45 -15.94 -15.00 8.31
CA ALA A 45 -16.67 -15.57 7.18
C ALA A 45 -16.15 -16.99 6.86
N ASP A 46 -14.83 -17.15 6.78
CA ASP A 46 -14.19 -18.44 6.49
C ASP A 46 -14.48 -19.48 7.57
N SER A 47 -14.41 -19.06 8.85
CA SER A 47 -14.74 -19.92 9.99
C SER A 47 -16.21 -20.36 10.00
N LEU A 48 -17.12 -19.42 9.69
CA LEU A 48 -18.55 -19.71 9.59
C LEU A 48 -18.85 -20.62 8.39
N LEU A 49 -18.18 -20.43 7.26
CA LEU A 49 -18.33 -21.29 6.09
C LEU A 49 -17.93 -22.73 6.40
N TYR A 50 -16.81 -22.92 7.11
CA TYR A 50 -16.38 -24.24 7.56
C TYR A 50 -17.43 -24.89 8.50
N ALA A 51 -17.93 -24.13 9.48
CA ALA A 51 -18.96 -24.62 10.39
C ALA A 51 -20.28 -24.96 9.67
N LEU A 52 -20.69 -24.12 8.71
CA LEU A 52 -21.89 -24.31 7.89
C LEU A 52 -21.78 -25.56 7.01
N ASN A 53 -20.62 -25.83 6.41
CA ASN A 53 -20.36 -27.05 5.66
C ASN A 53 -20.51 -28.29 6.55
N LYS A 54 -19.91 -28.27 7.74
CA LYS A 54 -20.04 -29.35 8.73
C LYS A 54 -21.51 -29.59 9.13
N LYS A 55 -22.26 -28.52 9.41
CA LYS A 55 -23.69 -28.61 9.75
C LYS A 55 -24.54 -29.08 8.57
N THR A 56 -24.15 -28.76 7.34
CA THR A 56 -24.83 -29.25 6.14
C THR A 56 -24.70 -30.77 6.01
N TYR A 57 -23.52 -31.34 6.27
CA TYR A 57 -23.35 -32.80 6.31
C TYR A 57 -24.18 -33.44 7.43
N SER A 58 -24.15 -32.87 8.63
CA SER A 58 -24.95 -33.36 9.77
C SER A 58 -26.47 -33.30 9.51
N SER A 59 -26.95 -32.25 8.84
CA SER A 59 -28.36 -32.11 8.48
C SER A 59 -28.76 -33.11 7.39
N ALA A 60 -27.89 -33.36 6.41
CA ALA A 60 -28.11 -34.40 5.40
C ALA A 60 -28.17 -35.81 6.03
N ASP A 61 -27.32 -36.07 7.02
CA ASP A 61 -27.31 -37.35 7.74
C ASP A 61 -28.59 -37.53 8.58
N ALA A 62 -29.00 -36.52 9.33
CA ALA A 62 -30.27 -36.53 10.08
C ALA A 62 -31.48 -36.76 9.15
N ASN A 63 -31.49 -36.14 7.97
CA ASN A 63 -32.54 -36.36 6.97
C ASN A 63 -32.52 -37.78 6.38
N ARG A 64 -31.34 -38.39 6.21
CA ARG A 64 -31.27 -39.80 5.78
C ARG A 64 -31.86 -40.73 6.84
N MET A 65 -31.59 -40.47 8.11
CA MET A 65 -32.19 -41.23 9.21
C MET A 65 -33.72 -41.12 9.22
N LEU A 66 -34.31 -40.01 8.74
CA LEU A 66 -35.77 -39.90 8.60
C LEU A 66 -36.38 -40.85 7.56
N LEU A 67 -35.61 -41.31 6.56
CA LEU A 67 -36.14 -42.18 5.50
C LEU A 67 -36.31 -43.63 5.95
N ASP A 68 -35.62 -44.05 7.01
CA ASP A 68 -35.53 -45.44 7.48
C ASP A 68 -36.22 -45.68 8.84
N ILE A 69 -37.01 -44.72 9.32
CA ILE A 69 -37.62 -44.77 10.67
C ILE A 69 -39.07 -45.20 10.68
N ASN A 70 -39.42 -45.90 11.76
CA ASN A 70 -40.79 -46.19 12.11
C ASN A 70 -41.52 -44.90 12.55
N PRO A 71 -42.64 -44.52 11.91
CA PRO A 71 -43.37 -43.28 12.18
C PRO A 71 -43.95 -43.16 13.60
N VAL A 72 -43.95 -44.23 14.40
CA VAL A 72 -44.41 -44.21 15.81
C VAL A 72 -43.48 -43.39 16.72
N TYR A 73 -42.20 -43.18 16.35
CA TYR A 73 -41.24 -42.41 17.15
C TYR A 73 -41.06 -40.99 16.60
N ALA A 74 -41.48 -39.98 17.36
CA ALA A 74 -41.35 -38.57 16.97
C ALA A 74 -39.95 -37.96 17.20
N ALA A 75 -39.11 -38.57 18.04
CA ALA A 75 -37.81 -38.01 18.44
C ALA A 75 -36.83 -37.75 17.26
N PRO A 76 -36.73 -38.61 16.23
CA PRO A 76 -35.83 -38.36 15.09
C PRO A 76 -36.30 -37.19 14.21
N ALA A 77 -37.62 -37.02 14.04
CA ALA A 77 -38.21 -35.90 13.28
C ALA A 77 -37.84 -34.54 13.89
N VAL A 78 -37.87 -34.44 15.22
CA VAL A 78 -37.47 -33.22 15.94
C VAL A 78 -35.98 -32.92 15.72
N ASN A 79 -35.10 -33.92 15.75
CA ASN A 79 -33.67 -33.72 15.53
C ASN A 79 -33.34 -33.23 14.11
N ALA A 80 -34.01 -33.78 13.10
CA ALA A 80 -33.85 -33.33 11.72
C ALA A 80 -34.33 -31.89 11.52
N GLU A 81 -35.49 -31.54 12.09
CA GLU A 81 -36.02 -30.17 12.06
C GLU A 81 -35.09 -29.19 12.77
N MET A 82 -34.58 -29.56 13.95
CA MET A 82 -33.59 -28.75 14.68
C MET A 82 -32.32 -28.53 13.85
N SER A 83 -31.79 -29.58 13.21
CA SER A 83 -30.60 -29.46 12.37
C SER A 83 -30.84 -28.61 11.12
N ALA A 84 -32.04 -28.67 10.53
CA ALA A 84 -32.42 -27.84 9.39
C ALA A 84 -32.53 -26.37 9.79
N ARG A 85 -33.18 -26.08 10.94
CA ARG A 85 -33.27 -24.73 11.49
C ARG A 85 -31.89 -24.14 11.81
N ASP A 86 -31.02 -24.91 12.45
CA ASP A 86 -29.63 -24.52 12.72
C ASP A 86 -28.89 -24.13 11.44
N LYS A 87 -29.03 -24.94 10.38
CA LYS A 87 -28.42 -24.66 9.07
C LYS A 87 -28.92 -23.35 8.48
N ILE A 88 -30.22 -23.07 8.56
CA ILE A 88 -30.81 -21.82 8.07
C ILE A 88 -30.26 -20.63 8.84
N ILE A 89 -30.26 -20.70 10.17
CA ILE A 89 -29.75 -19.62 11.04
C ILE A 89 -28.28 -19.33 10.72
N GLN A 90 -27.43 -20.36 10.63
CA GLN A 90 -26.02 -20.18 10.28
C GLN A 90 -25.83 -19.63 8.87
N GLY A 91 -26.65 -20.05 7.91
CA GLY A 91 -26.66 -19.51 6.55
C GLY A 91 -26.99 -18.02 6.52
N THR A 92 -27.99 -17.58 7.29
CA THR A 92 -28.35 -16.15 7.41
C THR A 92 -27.22 -15.34 8.03
N ILE A 93 -26.62 -15.81 9.14
CA ILE A 93 -25.50 -15.13 9.78
C ILE A 93 -24.30 -15.03 8.82
N TYR A 94 -24.00 -16.10 8.07
CA TYR A 94 -22.95 -16.08 7.06
C TYR A 94 -23.23 -15.02 5.98
N ALA A 95 -24.45 -14.97 5.45
CA ALA A 95 -24.84 -13.97 4.45
C ALA A 95 -24.68 -12.53 4.98
N ASP A 96 -25.07 -12.27 6.22
CA ASP A 96 -24.90 -10.96 6.86
C ASP A 96 -23.43 -10.58 7.05
N ILE A 97 -22.57 -11.53 7.42
CA ILE A 97 -21.13 -11.29 7.54
C ILE A 97 -20.48 -11.01 6.19
N VAL A 98 -20.85 -11.75 5.14
CA VAL A 98 -20.36 -11.49 3.77
C VAL A 98 -20.81 -10.12 3.28
N LYS A 99 -22.06 -9.74 3.54
CA LYS A 99 -22.56 -8.40 3.24
C LYS A 99 -21.74 -7.32 3.95
N ASN A 100 -21.49 -7.49 5.25
CA ASN A 100 -20.66 -6.57 6.03
C ASN A 100 -19.21 -6.52 5.56
N LEU A 101 -18.66 -7.63 5.07
CA LEU A 101 -17.33 -7.70 4.46
C LEU A 101 -17.27 -6.85 3.19
N GLU A 102 -18.25 -6.98 2.29
CA GLU A 102 -18.28 -6.19 1.04
C GLU A 102 -18.48 -4.69 1.32
N ILE A 103 -19.30 -4.33 2.32
CA ILE A 103 -19.40 -2.94 2.79
C ILE A 103 -18.04 -2.45 3.30
N SER A 104 -17.37 -3.24 4.14
CA SER A 104 -16.06 -2.85 4.69
C SER A 104 -14.97 -2.75 3.61
N LYS A 105 -15.01 -3.58 2.56
CA LYS A 105 -14.11 -3.47 1.40
C LYS A 105 -14.40 -2.19 0.61
N THR A 106 -15.66 -1.87 0.42
CA THR A 106 -16.08 -0.63 -0.26
C THR A 106 -15.61 0.59 0.52
N SER A 107 -15.77 0.61 1.85
CA SER A 107 -15.24 1.67 2.71
C SER A 107 -13.70 1.75 2.65
N LEU A 108 -13.00 0.62 2.55
CA LEU A 108 -11.55 0.61 2.36
C LEU A 108 -11.14 1.28 1.05
N ILE A 109 -11.82 0.98 -0.06
CA ILE A 109 -11.55 1.61 -1.35
C ILE A 109 -11.80 3.12 -1.28
N GLN A 110 -12.86 3.56 -0.59
CA GLN A 110 -13.20 4.97 -0.44
C GLN A 110 -12.20 5.76 0.42
N GLU A 111 -11.69 5.17 1.51
CA GLU A 111 -10.72 5.83 2.39
C GLU A 111 -9.26 5.70 1.89
N THR A 112 -8.99 4.79 0.95
CA THR A 112 -7.64 4.64 0.37
C THR A 112 -7.31 5.87 -0.49
N PRO A 113 -6.28 6.65 -0.15
CA PRO A 113 -5.96 7.85 -0.90
C PRO A 113 -5.34 7.49 -2.26
N THR A 114 -5.88 8.06 -3.33
CA THR A 114 -5.29 7.99 -4.67
C THR A 114 -4.11 8.96 -4.75
N VAL A 115 -2.90 8.44 -4.82
CA VAL A 115 -1.69 9.24 -4.95
C VAL A 115 -1.35 9.39 -6.43
N GLN A 116 -1.44 10.62 -6.94
CA GLN A 116 -1.01 10.95 -8.31
C GLN A 116 0.36 11.63 -8.24
N VAL A 117 1.33 11.09 -8.98
CA VAL A 117 2.64 11.71 -9.15
C VAL A 117 2.50 12.82 -10.18
N VAL A 118 2.69 14.07 -9.76
CA VAL A 118 2.62 15.25 -10.64
C VAL A 118 4.00 15.58 -11.19
N ASP A 119 5.03 15.52 -10.35
CA ASP A 119 6.43 15.75 -10.71
C ASP A 119 7.35 14.78 -9.97
N GLU A 120 8.45 14.43 -10.62
CA GLU A 120 9.54 13.64 -10.04
C GLU A 120 10.69 14.55 -9.61
N PRO A 121 11.45 14.19 -8.56
CA PRO A 121 12.64 14.94 -8.19
C PRO A 121 13.71 14.82 -9.29
N GLU A 122 13.94 15.91 -10.02
CA GLU A 122 14.99 16.03 -11.02
C GLU A 122 16.34 16.41 -10.39
N PHE A 123 17.43 16.09 -11.09
CA PHE A 123 18.77 16.54 -10.71
C PHE A 123 18.87 18.08 -10.74
N PRO A 124 19.66 18.69 -9.84
CA PRO A 124 19.92 20.12 -9.93
C PRO A 124 20.59 20.44 -11.28
N LEU A 125 20.37 21.66 -11.78
CA LEU A 125 21.03 22.11 -13.00
C LEU A 125 22.55 22.02 -12.84
N PRO A 126 23.30 21.64 -13.89
CA PRO A 126 24.76 21.60 -13.84
C PRO A 126 25.29 22.97 -13.44
N ASP A 127 26.26 22.97 -12.51
CA ASP A 127 26.86 24.19 -11.99
C ASP A 127 27.52 24.96 -13.15
N ASN A 128 27.01 26.15 -13.45
CA ASN A 128 27.57 27.02 -14.49
C ASN A 128 28.68 27.90 -13.90
N ALA A 129 29.43 27.37 -12.93
CA ALA A 129 30.57 28.02 -12.35
C ALA A 129 31.62 28.21 -13.46
N SER A 130 31.96 29.48 -13.72
CA SER A 130 33.09 29.81 -14.58
C SER A 130 34.32 29.07 -14.07
N ASP A 131 34.94 28.30 -14.95
CA ASP A 131 36.19 27.59 -14.69
C ASP A 131 37.24 28.59 -14.18
N TRP A 132 37.40 28.67 -12.85
CA TRP A 132 38.28 29.65 -12.20
C TRP A 132 39.72 29.56 -12.72
N TRP A 133 40.14 28.36 -13.15
CA TRP A 133 41.42 28.08 -13.76
C TRP A 133 41.57 28.74 -15.13
N LEU A 134 40.50 28.81 -15.92
CA LEU A 134 40.47 29.48 -17.22
C LEU A 134 40.61 31.01 -17.04
N ALA A 135 39.94 31.57 -16.03
CA ALA A 135 40.09 32.97 -15.64
C ALA A 135 41.52 33.28 -15.13
N ALA A 136 42.11 32.38 -14.35
CA ALA A 136 43.47 32.51 -13.85
C ALA A 136 44.52 32.49 -14.99
N LEU A 137 44.36 31.60 -15.98
CA LEU A 137 45.22 31.53 -17.16
C LEU A 137 45.14 32.80 -18.01
N ALA A 138 43.93 33.31 -18.26
CA ALA A 138 43.73 34.55 -19.00
C ALA A 138 44.36 35.76 -18.29
N GLY A 139 44.23 35.83 -16.97
CA GLY A 139 44.87 36.87 -16.15
C GLY A 139 46.40 36.82 -16.20
N ALA A 140 46.98 35.62 -16.12
CA ALA A 140 48.43 35.43 -16.23
C ALA A 140 48.96 35.85 -17.62
N ALA A 141 48.26 35.49 -18.69
CA ALA A 141 48.64 35.89 -20.05
C ALA A 141 48.62 37.42 -20.25
N LEU A 142 47.61 38.11 -19.69
CA LEU A 142 47.53 39.57 -19.70
C LEU A 142 48.69 40.23 -18.96
N LEU A 143 49.06 39.71 -17.79
CA LEU A 143 50.20 40.24 -17.02
C LEU A 143 51.53 40.09 -17.77
N VAL A 144 51.74 38.96 -18.46
CA VAL A 144 52.96 38.76 -19.28
C VAL A 144 53.01 39.74 -20.45
N LEU A 145 51.88 40.00 -21.12
CA LEU A 145 51.82 40.99 -22.20
C LEU A 145 52.11 42.40 -21.69
N ILE A 146 51.51 42.79 -20.57
CA ILE A 146 51.72 44.11 -19.96
C ILE A 146 53.19 44.28 -19.54
N ALA A 147 53.78 43.28 -18.88
CA ALA A 147 55.18 43.31 -18.49
C ALA A 147 56.12 43.39 -19.71
N GLY A 148 55.81 42.66 -20.79
CA GLY A 148 56.55 42.71 -22.05
C GLY A 148 56.54 44.12 -22.67
N VAL A 149 55.38 44.77 -22.72
CA VAL A 149 55.24 46.15 -23.22
C VAL A 149 56.02 47.14 -22.36
N ILE A 150 55.96 47.01 -21.02
CA ILE A 150 56.69 47.87 -20.09
C ILE A 150 58.20 47.72 -20.27
N ILE A 151 58.71 46.50 -20.43
CA ILE A 151 60.15 46.25 -20.64
C ILE A 151 60.62 46.86 -21.97
N ILE A 152 59.81 46.77 -23.03
CA ILE A 152 60.13 47.39 -24.33
C ILE A 152 60.13 48.92 -24.22
N ALA A 153 59.20 49.51 -23.47
CA ALA A 153 59.12 50.94 -23.24
C ALA A 153 60.28 51.48 -22.38
N LEU A 154 60.79 50.70 -21.43
CA LEU A 154 61.93 51.06 -20.57
C LEU A 154 63.30 50.89 -21.23
N LYS A 155 63.38 50.10 -22.31
CA LYS A 155 64.65 49.81 -23.03
C LYS A 155 64.87 50.74 -24.24
N LYS A 156 64.09 51.81 -24.34
CA LYS A 156 64.18 52.86 -25.36
C LYS A 156 64.56 54.18 -24.69
#